data_AF-A0AAN7ZPA7-F1
#
_entry.id   AF-A0AAN7ZPA7-F1
#
_cell.length_a   1.000
_cell.length_b   1.000
_cell.length_c   1.000
_cell.angle_alpha   90.00
_cell.angle_beta   90.00
_cell.angle_gamma   90.00
#
_symmetry.space_group_name_H-M   'P 1'
#
loop_
_entity.id
_entity.type
_entity.pdbx_description
1 polymer ?
#
loop_
_entity_poly.entity_id
_entity_poly.type
_entity_poly.pdbx_seq_one_letter_code
_entity_poly.pdbx_strand_id
1 'polypeptide(L)'
;MANDRLQLSANDLGLQTDDELLDVLDLPQLYTHPSAQILLSTLDDLTSQPSSWEATPRTPTPRSLSGASTPLRRRRKVRSEGVPHYLTKIIASPLAWIADDGEKERVWESAAQRMSERSGRMARGDLRRGFKIPLHAANVEGGCVQDREVEDAEEMFEITLHEPAMTADSMGLKTWASSYLLAKRLSILRETLPRMAKEARILELGAGTGLVGLAAAVILQRTVILTDLPEILPNLQRNIRDNAAVLATPAAKVETAVLDWSQPEHLAPDRKPQVEVYPPHTFPLILAADAVYSSAHPELLVRAIGYHLCRSEDARVVVEIPVREGFAPEREEFRQRMEVLGLRVLGEGEGVGYDDWGGGSGDRDEDGAGEVSCWWSVWGWTSGG
;
A
#
# COMPACT_ATOMS: atom_id res chain seq x y z
N MET A 1 -46.78 41.81 14.41
CA MET A 1 -46.58 40.92 13.25
C MET A 1 -45.54 39.91 13.66
N ALA A 2 -45.98 38.67 13.90
CA ALA A 2 -45.13 37.58 14.38
C ALA A 2 -44.25 37.07 13.23
N ASN A 3 -42.97 36.84 13.54
CA ASN A 3 -41.94 36.43 12.60
C ASN A 3 -41.94 34.89 12.53
N ASP A 4 -42.71 34.32 11.60
CA ASP A 4 -42.69 32.88 11.31
C ASP A 4 -41.41 32.55 10.55
N ARG A 5 -40.37 32.12 11.28
CA ARG A 5 -39.23 31.42 10.68
C ARG A 5 -39.66 29.99 10.40
N LEU A 6 -39.88 29.66 9.13
CA LEU A 6 -39.92 28.28 8.63
C LEU A 6 -38.65 27.57 9.08
N GLN A 7 -38.76 26.70 10.09
CA GLN A 7 -37.71 25.75 10.44
C GLN A 7 -37.76 24.62 9.42
N LEU A 8 -36.90 24.70 8.40
CA LEU A 8 -36.60 23.55 7.55
C LEU A 8 -35.87 22.51 8.42
N SER A 9 -36.47 21.33 8.55
CA SER A 9 -35.88 20.20 9.24
C SER A 9 -34.80 19.54 8.38
N ALA A 10 -33.93 18.73 8.97
CA ALA A 10 -32.92 17.97 8.23
C ALA A 10 -33.54 17.04 7.15
N ASN A 11 -34.81 16.66 7.30
CA ASN A 11 -35.56 15.89 6.31
C ASN A 11 -35.92 16.71 5.06
N ASP A 12 -36.05 18.03 5.18
CA ASP A 12 -36.43 18.91 4.07
C ASP A 12 -35.25 19.24 3.14
N LEU A 13 -34.01 18.92 3.56
CA LEU A 13 -32.77 19.17 2.81
C LEU A 13 -32.21 17.92 2.11
N GLY A 14 -32.86 16.75 2.23
CA GLY A 14 -32.42 15.52 1.56
C GLY A 14 -31.04 15.02 2.00
N LEU A 15 -30.57 15.40 3.18
CA LEU A 15 -29.23 15.04 3.72
C LEU A 15 -29.23 13.75 4.55
N GLN A 16 -30.02 12.75 4.14
CA GLN A 16 -29.82 11.38 4.59
C GLN A 16 -29.35 10.55 3.40
N THR A 17 -28.05 10.39 3.26
CA THR A 17 -27.49 9.15 2.73
C THR A 17 -26.81 8.47 3.89
N ASP A 18 -27.61 7.84 4.76
CA ASP A 18 -27.10 6.73 5.56
C ASP A 18 -26.52 5.74 4.54
N ASP A 19 -25.24 5.39 4.66
CA ASP A 19 -24.67 4.25 3.93
C ASP A 19 -25.41 3.00 4.44
N GLU A 20 -26.55 2.69 3.84
CA GLU A 20 -27.45 1.62 4.28
C GLU A 20 -26.72 0.28 4.17
N LEU A 21 -26.44 -0.33 5.33
CA LEU A 21 -25.74 -1.60 5.45
C LEU A 21 -26.69 -2.72 4.96
N LEU A 22 -26.43 -3.25 3.77
CA LEU A 22 -27.27 -4.27 3.15
C LEU A 22 -27.13 -5.63 3.85
N ASP A 23 -28.23 -6.36 3.94
CA ASP A 23 -28.22 -7.77 4.30
C ASP A 23 -27.97 -8.64 3.06
N VAL A 24 -27.47 -9.86 3.25
CA VAL A 24 -27.28 -10.81 2.14
C VAL A 24 -28.60 -11.15 1.44
N LEU A 25 -29.72 -11.01 2.15
CA LEU A 25 -31.07 -11.21 1.61
C LEU A 25 -31.49 -10.09 0.65
N ASP A 26 -30.89 -8.90 0.75
CA ASP A 26 -31.14 -7.76 -0.14
C ASP A 26 -30.39 -7.89 -1.48
N LEU A 27 -29.45 -8.85 -1.58
CA LEU A 27 -28.72 -9.13 -2.81
C LEU A 27 -29.60 -9.85 -3.84
N PRO A 28 -29.25 -9.78 -5.15
CA PRO A 28 -29.94 -10.51 -6.20
C PRO A 28 -30.03 -12.01 -5.91
N GLN A 29 -31.25 -12.49 -5.67
CA GLN A 29 -31.49 -13.90 -5.36
C GLN A 29 -31.59 -14.73 -6.64
N LEU A 30 -30.95 -15.91 -6.67
CA LEU A 30 -30.86 -16.72 -7.89
C LEU A 30 -32.22 -17.11 -8.50
N TYR A 31 -33.28 -17.25 -7.66
CA TYR A 31 -34.62 -17.58 -8.14
C TYR A 31 -35.27 -16.45 -8.96
N THR A 32 -34.75 -15.22 -8.91
CA THR A 32 -35.23 -14.12 -9.76
C THR A 32 -34.55 -14.08 -11.12
N HIS A 33 -33.66 -15.03 -11.41
CA HIS A 33 -32.90 -15.12 -12.67
C HIS A 33 -32.15 -13.81 -13.02
N PRO A 34 -31.29 -13.29 -12.12
CA PRO A 34 -30.53 -12.06 -12.39
C PRO A 34 -29.55 -12.23 -13.55
N SER A 35 -29.31 -11.16 -14.33
CA SER A 35 -28.33 -11.21 -15.42
C SER A 35 -26.91 -11.45 -14.90
N ALA A 36 -26.03 -11.97 -15.77
CA ALA A 36 -24.61 -12.15 -15.44
C ALA A 36 -23.96 -10.83 -14.97
N GLN A 37 -24.28 -9.72 -15.65
CA GLN A 37 -23.78 -8.39 -15.29
C GLN A 37 -24.20 -7.95 -13.88
N ILE A 38 -25.43 -8.26 -13.46
CA ILE A 38 -25.92 -7.96 -12.11
C ILE A 38 -25.16 -8.81 -11.09
N LEU A 39 -25.03 -10.12 -11.33
CA LEU A 39 -24.29 -11.01 -10.44
C LEU A 39 -22.83 -10.59 -10.30
N LEU A 40 -22.14 -10.30 -11.41
CA LEU A 40 -20.76 -9.82 -11.40
C LEU A 40 -20.61 -8.49 -10.65
N SER A 41 -21.55 -7.56 -10.84
CA SER A 41 -21.56 -6.32 -10.05
C SER A 41 -21.73 -6.59 -8.55
N THR A 42 -22.64 -7.49 -8.18
CA THR A 42 -22.85 -7.85 -6.77
C THR A 42 -21.62 -8.55 -6.19
N LEU A 43 -20.99 -9.45 -6.95
CA LEU A 43 -19.76 -10.12 -6.53
C LEU A 43 -18.57 -9.14 -6.43
N ASP A 44 -18.56 -8.05 -7.19
CA ASP A 44 -17.60 -6.94 -7.00
C ASP A 44 -17.88 -6.18 -5.69
N ASP A 45 -19.14 -5.94 -5.35
CA ASP A 45 -19.53 -5.35 -4.06
C ASP A 45 -19.15 -6.24 -2.87
N LEU A 46 -19.10 -7.58 -3.06
CA LEU A 46 -18.74 -8.56 -2.02
C LEU A 46 -17.23 -8.80 -1.88
N THR A 47 -16.40 -8.15 -2.70
CA THR A 47 -14.93 -8.27 -2.62
C THR A 47 -14.46 -7.96 -1.21
N SER A 48 -13.67 -8.85 -0.60
CA SER A 48 -12.92 -8.47 0.58
C SER A 48 -11.74 -7.61 0.13
N GLN A 49 -12.00 -6.38 -0.31
CA GLN A 49 -10.93 -5.40 -0.20
C GLN A 49 -10.64 -5.30 1.30
N PRO A 50 -9.38 -5.31 1.72
CA PRO A 50 -9.11 -4.86 3.07
C PRO A 50 -9.61 -3.41 3.16
N SER A 51 -10.71 -3.21 3.87
CA SER A 51 -11.27 -1.90 4.26
C SER A 51 -10.26 -1.05 5.05
N SER A 52 -9.13 -1.64 5.40
CA SER A 52 -8.23 -1.22 6.46
C SER A 52 -7.11 -0.30 6.00
N TRP A 53 -6.61 -0.40 4.77
CA TRP A 53 -5.46 0.44 4.36
C TRP A 53 -5.81 1.93 4.24
N GLU A 54 -7.07 2.22 3.91
CA GLU A 54 -7.60 3.59 3.79
C GLU A 54 -8.29 4.09 5.07
N ALA A 55 -8.43 3.27 6.12
CA ALA A 55 -9.17 3.63 7.32
C ALA A 55 -8.37 4.59 8.23
N THR A 56 -8.85 5.83 8.41
CA THR A 56 -8.49 6.73 9.50
C THR A 56 -9.58 6.69 10.58
N PRO A 57 -9.25 6.81 11.89
CA PRO A 57 -10.26 6.83 12.95
C PRO A 57 -11.19 8.03 12.81
N ARG A 58 -12.49 7.78 12.59
CA ARG A 58 -13.51 8.83 12.53
C ARG A 58 -13.79 9.39 13.92
N THR A 59 -13.46 10.67 14.15
CA THR A 59 -14.11 11.48 15.20
C THR A 59 -15.16 12.40 14.57
N PRO A 60 -16.33 12.61 15.20
CA PRO A 60 -17.48 13.21 14.53
C PRO A 60 -17.43 14.74 14.60
N THR A 61 -17.20 15.42 13.47
CA THR A 61 -17.59 16.83 13.30
C THR A 61 -18.11 17.09 11.87
N PRO A 62 -19.04 18.05 11.69
CA PRO A 62 -19.89 18.12 10.51
C PRO A 62 -19.22 18.88 9.35
N ARG A 63 -19.19 18.28 8.15
CA ARG A 63 -18.64 18.90 6.93
C ARG A 63 -19.66 19.82 6.22
N SER A 64 -19.14 20.91 5.68
CA SER A 64 -19.79 21.88 4.80
C SER A 64 -19.83 21.37 3.36
N LEU A 65 -20.92 21.70 2.64
CA LEU A 65 -21.24 21.28 1.28
C LEU A 65 -20.65 22.24 0.22
N SER A 66 -19.80 21.74 -0.69
CA SER A 66 -19.89 22.01 -2.14
C SER A 66 -18.71 21.39 -2.88
N GLY A 67 -18.98 20.52 -3.85
CA GLY A 67 -17.96 20.01 -4.77
C GLY A 67 -18.50 18.89 -5.62
N ALA A 68 -18.94 19.21 -6.84
CA ALA A 68 -19.46 18.26 -7.80
C ALA A 68 -18.34 17.31 -8.26
N SER A 69 -18.26 16.13 -7.64
CA SER A 69 -17.38 15.04 -8.05
C SER A 69 -18.13 14.09 -8.99
N THR A 70 -17.52 13.75 -10.11
CA THR A 70 -17.98 12.69 -11.02
C THR A 70 -18.05 11.37 -10.24
N PRO A 71 -19.13 10.57 -10.34
CA PRO A 71 -19.41 9.56 -9.32
C PRO A 71 -18.51 8.34 -9.48
N LEU A 72 -17.46 8.25 -8.66
CA LEU A 72 -16.93 6.97 -8.21
C LEU A 72 -18.08 6.21 -7.57
N ARG A 73 -18.46 5.07 -8.16
CA ARG A 73 -19.54 4.22 -7.65
C ARG A 73 -19.18 3.80 -6.22
N ARG A 74 -19.79 4.42 -5.21
CA ARG A 74 -19.65 4.01 -3.80
C ARG A 74 -20.09 2.54 -3.70
N ARG A 75 -19.18 1.67 -3.27
CA ARG A 75 -19.45 0.23 -3.05
C ARG A 75 -20.45 0.09 -1.90
N ARG A 76 -21.39 -0.84 -2.05
CA ARG A 76 -22.42 -1.10 -1.03
C ARG A 76 -21.82 -1.97 0.07
N LYS A 77 -21.94 -1.56 1.33
CA LYS A 77 -21.44 -2.36 2.46
C LYS A 77 -22.47 -3.44 2.82
N VAL A 78 -22.08 -4.71 2.74
CA VAL A 78 -22.94 -5.88 3.02
C VAL A 78 -22.52 -6.54 4.32
N ARG A 79 -23.47 -6.94 5.17
CA ARG A 79 -23.21 -7.72 6.38
C ARG A 79 -22.50 -9.03 6.03
N SER A 80 -21.42 -9.35 6.73
CA SER A 80 -20.64 -10.58 6.51
C SER A 80 -21.43 -11.86 6.80
N GLU A 81 -22.46 -11.78 7.65
CA GLU A 81 -23.32 -12.91 7.99
C GLU A 81 -24.10 -13.41 6.75
N GLY A 82 -24.03 -14.71 6.48
CA GLY A 82 -24.73 -15.33 5.35
C GLY A 82 -24.06 -15.17 3.98
N VAL A 83 -23.04 -14.32 3.83
CA VAL A 83 -22.27 -14.18 2.57
C VAL A 83 -21.65 -15.51 2.11
N PRO A 84 -20.99 -16.33 2.95
CA PRO A 84 -20.46 -17.62 2.52
C PRO A 84 -21.55 -18.54 1.96
N HIS A 85 -22.75 -18.53 2.55
CA HIS A 85 -23.88 -19.32 2.08
C HIS A 85 -24.39 -18.82 0.72
N TYR A 86 -24.48 -17.51 0.52
CA TYR A 86 -24.86 -16.91 -0.75
C TYR A 86 -23.87 -17.25 -1.86
N LEU A 87 -22.56 -17.15 -1.60
CA LEU A 87 -21.51 -17.53 -2.54
C LEU A 87 -21.57 -19.03 -2.89
N THR A 88 -21.77 -19.91 -1.90
CA THR A 88 -21.95 -21.35 -2.14
C THR A 88 -23.13 -21.62 -3.06
N LYS A 89 -24.26 -20.90 -2.88
CA LYS A 89 -25.42 -21.05 -3.77
C LYS A 89 -25.11 -20.66 -5.21
N ILE A 90 -24.33 -19.61 -5.43
CA ILE A 90 -23.91 -19.21 -6.77
C ILE A 90 -23.02 -20.28 -7.40
N ILE A 91 -21.99 -20.74 -6.67
CA ILE A 91 -21.04 -21.76 -7.13
C ILE A 91 -21.75 -23.09 -7.44
N ALA A 92 -22.71 -23.49 -6.62
CA ALA A 92 -23.46 -24.73 -6.81
C ALA A 92 -24.56 -24.64 -7.89
N SER A 93 -24.92 -23.43 -8.33
CA SER A 93 -25.99 -23.24 -9.31
C SER A 93 -25.50 -23.50 -10.73
N PRO A 94 -26.29 -24.21 -11.58
CA PRO A 94 -25.96 -24.37 -13.00
C PRO A 94 -26.11 -23.07 -13.80
N LEU A 95 -26.65 -21.99 -13.20
CA LEU A 95 -26.89 -20.69 -13.85
C LEU A 95 -27.63 -20.82 -15.20
N ALA A 96 -28.59 -21.75 -15.28
CA ALA A 96 -29.20 -22.21 -16.54
C ALA A 96 -29.94 -21.13 -17.35
N TRP A 97 -30.24 -19.98 -16.74
CA TRP A 97 -30.90 -18.85 -17.41
C TRP A 97 -29.90 -17.89 -18.08
N ILE A 98 -28.60 -18.00 -17.80
CA ILE A 98 -27.55 -17.30 -18.52
C ILE A 98 -27.20 -18.14 -19.75
N ALA A 99 -27.24 -17.55 -20.95
CA ALA A 99 -27.03 -18.30 -22.19
C ALA A 99 -25.55 -18.46 -22.55
N ASP A 100 -24.74 -17.43 -22.27
CA ASP A 100 -23.32 -17.42 -22.59
C ASP A 100 -22.51 -18.19 -21.53
N ASP A 101 -21.84 -19.25 -21.95
CA ASP A 101 -21.05 -20.09 -21.04
C ASP A 101 -19.80 -19.37 -20.52
N GLY A 102 -19.25 -18.40 -21.26
CA GLY A 102 -18.14 -17.56 -20.78
C GLY A 102 -18.57 -16.61 -19.67
N GLU A 103 -19.78 -16.06 -19.75
CA GLU A 103 -20.37 -15.26 -18.67
C GLU A 103 -20.64 -16.10 -17.41
N LYS A 104 -21.11 -17.35 -17.56
CA LYS A 104 -21.26 -18.27 -16.43
C LYS A 104 -19.94 -18.53 -15.73
N GLU A 105 -18.90 -18.86 -16.51
CA GLU A 105 -17.57 -19.14 -15.99
C GLU A 105 -17.04 -17.96 -15.17
N ARG A 106 -17.19 -16.73 -15.67
CA ARG A 106 -16.80 -15.51 -14.96
C ARG A 106 -17.57 -15.32 -13.65
N VAL A 107 -18.87 -15.63 -13.62
CA VAL A 107 -19.68 -15.55 -12.40
C VAL A 107 -19.22 -16.57 -11.37
N TRP A 108 -19.00 -17.82 -11.77
CA TRP A 108 -18.51 -18.88 -10.89
C TRP A 108 -17.11 -18.58 -10.36
N GLU A 109 -16.19 -18.17 -11.22
CA GLU A 109 -14.83 -17.79 -10.85
C GLU A 109 -14.84 -16.63 -9.86
N SER A 110 -15.62 -15.58 -10.12
CA SER A 110 -15.76 -14.44 -9.22
C SER A 110 -16.36 -14.85 -7.87
N ALA A 111 -17.38 -15.72 -7.83
CA ALA A 111 -17.98 -16.20 -6.58
C ALA A 111 -17.01 -17.09 -5.78
N ALA A 112 -16.27 -17.97 -6.44
CA ALA A 112 -15.24 -18.80 -5.82
C ALA A 112 -14.09 -17.95 -5.25
N GLN A 113 -13.69 -16.89 -5.96
CA GLN A 113 -12.69 -15.95 -5.49
C GLN A 113 -13.14 -15.24 -4.21
N ARG A 114 -14.39 -14.72 -4.17
CA ARG A 114 -14.98 -14.11 -2.97
C ARG A 114 -15.06 -15.07 -1.78
N MET A 115 -15.21 -16.37 -2.03
CA MET A 115 -15.21 -17.40 -0.99
C MET A 115 -13.80 -17.72 -0.49
N SER A 116 -12.82 -17.84 -1.38
CA SER A 116 -11.40 -18.05 -1.02
C SER A 116 -10.85 -16.88 -0.20
N GLU A 117 -11.17 -15.65 -0.58
CA GLU A 117 -10.91 -14.41 0.16
C GLU A 117 -11.33 -14.47 1.65
N ARG A 118 -12.35 -15.27 1.96
CA ARG A 118 -12.94 -15.43 3.31
C ARG A 118 -12.51 -16.72 4.03
N SER A 119 -11.65 -17.53 3.42
CA SER A 119 -11.24 -18.84 3.95
C SER A 119 -9.97 -18.79 4.83
N GLY A 120 -9.51 -17.58 5.19
CA GLY A 120 -8.33 -17.36 6.03
C GLY A 120 -7.03 -17.14 5.24
N ARG A 121 -6.03 -16.54 5.89
CA ARG A 121 -4.83 -15.97 5.24
C ARG A 121 -4.00 -16.96 4.42
N MET A 122 -3.90 -18.21 4.89
CA MET A 122 -3.15 -19.29 4.22
C MET A 122 -3.92 -19.94 3.07
N ALA A 123 -5.25 -19.80 3.04
CA ALA A 123 -6.12 -20.39 2.03
C ALA A 123 -6.52 -19.39 0.93
N ARG A 124 -6.06 -18.14 1.03
CA ARG A 124 -6.19 -17.12 -0.02
C ARG A 124 -5.20 -17.45 -1.14
N GLY A 125 -5.70 -17.55 -2.36
CA GLY A 125 -4.90 -17.72 -3.58
C GLY A 125 -4.13 -16.46 -3.97
N ASP A 126 -3.67 -16.41 -5.21
CA ASP A 126 -3.03 -15.22 -5.79
C ASP A 126 -3.98 -14.01 -5.70
N LEU A 127 -3.43 -12.88 -5.26
CA LEU A 127 -4.18 -11.67 -5.00
C LEU A 127 -3.65 -10.54 -5.88
N ARG A 128 -4.56 -9.73 -6.41
CA ARG A 128 -4.24 -8.44 -7.05
C ARG A 128 -4.83 -7.32 -6.21
N ARG A 129 -4.02 -6.36 -5.80
CA ARG A 129 -4.44 -5.22 -4.96
C ARG A 129 -4.06 -3.90 -5.57
N GLY A 130 -5.01 -2.97 -5.60
CA GLY A 130 -4.77 -1.57 -5.92
C GLY A 130 -4.47 -0.76 -4.66
N PHE A 131 -3.42 0.06 -4.72
CA PHE A 131 -3.01 0.97 -3.66
C PHE A 131 -3.10 2.40 -4.18
N LYS A 132 -3.94 3.24 -3.56
CA LYS A 132 -4.11 4.64 -3.96
C LYS A 132 -3.11 5.54 -3.23
N ILE A 133 -2.35 6.32 -3.98
CA ILE A 133 -1.23 7.09 -3.45
C ILE A 133 -1.38 8.55 -3.87
N PRO A 134 -1.22 9.50 -2.94
CA PRO A 134 -1.24 10.93 -3.25
C PRO A 134 -0.04 11.32 -4.12
N LEU A 135 -0.30 12.04 -5.21
CA LEU A 135 0.76 12.58 -6.07
C LEU A 135 1.45 13.79 -5.42
N HIS A 136 0.67 14.59 -4.67
CA HIS A 136 1.11 15.80 -4.00
C HIS A 136 0.68 15.78 -2.54
N ALA A 137 1.42 16.47 -1.66
CA ALA A 137 0.94 16.72 -0.31
C ALA A 137 -0.34 17.57 -0.39
N ALA A 138 -1.34 17.26 0.45
CA ALA A 138 -2.48 18.15 0.63
C ALA A 138 -1.97 19.52 1.13
N ASN A 139 -2.51 20.62 0.59
CA ASN A 139 -2.16 21.97 1.04
C ASN A 139 -2.65 22.17 2.48
N VAL A 140 -1.82 21.88 3.48
CA VAL A 140 -2.13 22.20 4.88
C VAL A 140 -1.67 23.62 5.15
N GLU A 141 -2.58 24.59 5.02
CA GLU A 141 -2.36 25.93 5.59
C GLU A 141 -2.39 25.83 7.13
N GLY A 142 -1.22 25.94 7.77
CA GLY A 142 -1.09 26.05 9.23
C GLY A 142 -0.28 24.94 9.86
N GLY A 143 0.89 25.28 10.38
CA GLY A 143 1.89 24.34 10.87
C GLY A 143 1.42 23.41 11.99
N CYS A 144 1.60 22.11 11.76
CA CYS A 144 2.05 21.04 12.65
C CYS A 144 1.92 19.75 11.83
N VAL A 145 3.03 19.02 11.62
CA VAL A 145 3.03 17.73 10.91
C VAL A 145 2.47 16.67 11.86
N GLN A 146 1.17 16.67 12.03
CA GLN A 146 0.39 15.55 12.51
C GLN A 146 -0.46 15.08 11.34
N ASP A 147 -0.69 13.78 11.20
CA ASP A 147 -1.37 13.05 10.10
C ASP A 147 -2.80 13.54 9.78
N ARG A 148 -3.00 14.84 9.53
CA ARG A 148 -4.26 15.44 9.15
C ARG A 148 -4.36 15.48 7.63
N GLU A 149 -5.22 14.58 7.17
CA GLU A 149 -6.04 14.69 5.96
C GLU A 149 -5.27 14.62 4.63
N VAL A 150 -4.91 13.37 4.25
CA VAL A 150 -4.63 12.97 2.86
C VAL A 150 -5.95 12.84 2.05
N GLU A 151 -7.10 13.22 2.61
CA GLU A 151 -8.40 13.10 1.95
C GLU A 151 -8.62 14.12 0.81
N ASP A 152 -7.90 15.24 0.83
CA ASP A 152 -8.06 16.34 -0.15
C ASP A 152 -6.86 16.47 -1.12
N ALA A 153 -6.10 15.40 -1.34
CA ALA A 153 -5.14 15.37 -2.45
C ALA A 153 -5.90 15.22 -3.78
N GLU A 154 -6.15 16.33 -4.48
CA GLU A 154 -6.95 16.36 -5.73
C GLU A 154 -6.40 15.45 -6.84
N GLU A 155 -5.13 15.00 -6.75
CA GLU A 155 -4.51 14.05 -7.67
C GLU A 155 -3.94 12.82 -6.94
N MET A 156 -4.65 11.70 -7.06
CA MET A 156 -4.21 10.37 -6.60
C MET A 156 -3.87 9.50 -7.82
N PHE A 157 -2.94 8.57 -7.66
CA PHE A 157 -2.69 7.51 -8.64
C PHE A 157 -2.77 6.14 -7.97
N GLU A 158 -3.00 5.10 -8.76
CA GLU A 158 -3.14 3.74 -8.25
C GLU A 158 -1.98 2.86 -8.72
N ILE A 159 -1.39 2.11 -7.80
CA ILE A 159 -0.44 1.04 -8.10
C ILE A 159 -1.14 -0.30 -7.87
N THR A 160 -1.17 -1.15 -8.89
CA THR A 160 -1.72 -2.50 -8.78
C THR A 160 -0.60 -3.53 -8.59
N LEU A 161 -0.62 -4.26 -7.47
CA LEU A 161 0.39 -5.27 -7.15
C LEU A 161 -0.22 -6.67 -7.20
N HIS A 162 0.56 -7.61 -7.74
CA HIS A 162 0.33 -9.03 -7.65
C HIS A 162 1.07 -9.61 -6.43
N GLU A 163 0.33 -10.35 -5.61
CA GLU A 163 0.81 -11.05 -4.43
C GLU A 163 0.43 -12.54 -4.56
N PRO A 164 1.39 -13.43 -4.88
CA PRO A 164 1.17 -14.87 -4.96
C PRO A 164 0.59 -15.45 -3.68
N ALA A 165 -0.05 -16.62 -3.73
CA ALA A 165 -0.57 -17.32 -2.54
C ALA A 165 0.50 -17.48 -1.43
N MET A 166 0.09 -17.38 -0.16
CA MET A 166 1.03 -17.44 0.96
C MET A 166 1.51 -18.87 1.22
N THR A 167 2.82 -19.08 1.03
CA THR A 167 3.58 -20.27 1.42
C THR A 167 4.66 -19.88 2.43
N ALA A 168 5.28 -20.87 3.11
CA ALA A 168 6.27 -20.64 4.17
C ALA A 168 7.42 -19.69 3.74
N ASP A 169 7.79 -19.71 2.45
CA ASP A 169 8.92 -18.95 1.90
C ASP A 169 8.50 -17.67 1.14
N SER A 170 7.21 -17.30 1.15
CA SER A 170 6.67 -16.20 0.33
C SER A 170 6.47 -14.87 1.06
N MET A 171 7.04 -14.67 2.26
CA MET A 171 6.80 -13.45 3.04
C MET A 171 7.23 -12.17 2.32
N GLY A 172 8.34 -12.22 1.57
CA GLY A 172 8.80 -11.10 0.73
C GLY A 172 7.89 -10.79 -0.47
N LEU A 173 6.92 -11.65 -0.76
CA LEU A 173 5.97 -11.48 -1.86
C LEU A 173 4.63 -10.87 -1.41
N LYS A 174 4.55 -10.43 -0.15
CA LYS A 174 3.38 -9.75 0.42
C LYS A 174 3.63 -8.25 0.59
N THR A 175 2.58 -7.47 0.48
CA THR A 175 2.63 -6.04 0.80
C THR A 175 2.24 -5.83 2.27
N TRP A 176 3.06 -5.06 3.00
CA TRP A 176 2.93 -4.80 4.44
C TRP A 176 2.51 -3.35 4.72
N ALA A 177 1.86 -3.10 5.87
CA ALA A 177 1.33 -1.78 6.27
C ALA A 177 2.34 -0.64 6.07
N SER A 178 3.57 -0.87 6.53
CA SER A 178 4.72 0.03 6.42
C SER A 178 5.06 0.44 4.98
N SER A 179 4.93 -0.47 4.00
CA SER A 179 5.18 -0.14 2.59
C SER A 179 4.16 0.86 2.07
N TYR A 180 2.88 0.69 2.41
CA TYR A 180 1.84 1.61 1.94
C TYR A 180 1.92 2.96 2.64
N LEU A 181 2.14 2.96 3.95
CA LEU A 181 2.35 4.18 4.70
C LEU A 181 3.57 4.96 4.18
N LEU A 182 4.70 4.29 3.90
CA LEU A 182 5.88 4.96 3.35
C LEU A 182 5.60 5.52 1.96
N ALA A 183 4.91 4.75 1.10
CA ALA A 183 4.53 5.19 -0.23
C ALA A 183 3.65 6.46 -0.18
N LYS A 184 2.68 6.55 0.75
CA LYS A 184 1.89 7.76 0.98
C LYS A 184 2.74 8.91 1.52
N ARG A 185 3.68 8.64 2.42
CA ARG A 185 4.55 9.66 3.03
C ARG A 185 5.52 10.30 2.05
N LEU A 186 5.86 9.67 0.94
CA LEU A 186 6.77 10.25 -0.06
C LEU A 186 6.31 11.62 -0.60
N SER A 187 4.99 11.83 -0.74
CA SER A 187 4.46 13.13 -1.19
C SER A 187 4.59 14.21 -0.11
N ILE A 188 4.43 13.83 1.16
CA ILE A 188 4.54 14.70 2.34
C ILE A 188 6.00 15.04 2.64
N LEU A 189 6.87 14.05 2.58
CA LEU A 189 8.29 14.17 2.89
C LEU A 189 9.09 14.85 1.78
N ARG A 190 8.48 15.19 0.63
CA ARG A 190 9.15 15.69 -0.58
C ARG A 190 10.17 16.80 -0.31
N GLU A 191 9.86 17.74 0.57
CA GLU A 191 10.74 18.86 0.93
C GLU A 191 11.93 18.46 1.83
N THR A 192 11.83 17.32 2.51
CA THR A 192 12.90 16.75 3.36
C THR A 192 13.84 15.81 2.58
N LEU A 193 13.42 15.37 1.39
CA LEU A 193 14.18 14.50 0.50
C LEU A 193 15.29 15.27 -0.24
N PRO A 194 16.34 14.58 -0.73
CA PRO A 194 17.43 15.22 -1.45
C PRO A 194 16.93 15.93 -2.72
N ARG A 195 17.50 17.10 -3.00
CA ARG A 195 17.40 17.70 -4.33
C ARG A 195 18.24 16.89 -5.30
N MET A 196 17.58 16.08 -6.10
CA MET A 196 18.24 15.15 -7.02
C MET A 196 18.30 15.71 -8.44
N ALA A 197 19.46 15.58 -9.08
CA ALA A 197 19.60 15.76 -10.52
C ALA A 197 18.69 14.77 -11.27
N LYS A 198 18.36 15.04 -12.55
CA LYS A 198 17.40 14.22 -13.32
C LYS A 198 17.88 12.77 -13.50
N GLU A 199 19.19 12.61 -13.60
CA GLU A 199 19.95 11.39 -13.80
C GLU A 199 20.31 10.65 -12.50
N ALA A 200 20.01 11.26 -11.34
CA ALA A 200 20.18 10.59 -10.06
C ALA A 200 19.27 9.36 -9.98
N ARG A 201 19.79 8.31 -9.34
CA ARG A 201 19.08 7.06 -9.12
C ARG A 201 18.75 6.93 -7.64
N ILE A 202 17.57 6.41 -7.35
CA ILE A 202 17.11 6.06 -6.01
C ILE A 202 17.31 4.55 -5.84
N LEU A 203 17.70 4.11 -4.65
CA LEU A 203 17.79 2.68 -4.32
C LEU A 203 16.70 2.31 -3.33
N GLU A 204 15.93 1.27 -3.60
CA GLU A 204 15.07 0.64 -2.60
C GLU A 204 15.69 -0.69 -2.16
N LEU A 205 15.89 -0.85 -0.84
CA LEU A 205 16.41 -2.06 -0.22
C LEU A 205 15.24 -2.91 0.30
N GLY A 206 15.17 -4.17 -0.13
CA GLY A 206 14.09 -5.09 0.30
C GLY A 206 12.74 -4.66 -0.27
N ALA A 207 12.69 -4.46 -1.58
CA ALA A 207 11.53 -3.88 -2.26
C ALA A 207 10.28 -4.78 -2.18
N GLY A 208 10.45 -6.09 -1.99
CA GLY A 208 9.36 -7.06 -1.93
C GLY A 208 8.46 -6.99 -3.17
N THR A 209 7.25 -6.47 -2.97
CA THR A 209 6.27 -6.28 -4.06
C THR A 209 6.53 -5.03 -4.92
N GLY A 210 7.36 -4.09 -4.44
CA GLY A 210 7.80 -2.89 -5.14
C GLY A 210 6.96 -1.64 -4.90
N LEU A 211 6.02 -1.66 -3.95
CA LEU A 211 5.06 -0.56 -3.73
C LEU A 211 5.75 0.80 -3.56
N VAL A 212 6.76 0.88 -2.68
CA VAL A 212 7.40 2.15 -2.31
C VAL A 212 8.19 2.71 -3.48
N GLY A 213 9.04 1.91 -4.12
CA GLY A 213 9.87 2.41 -5.22
C GLY A 213 9.08 2.70 -6.49
N LEU A 214 8.00 1.96 -6.77
CA LEU A 214 7.06 2.33 -7.84
C LEU A 214 6.41 3.69 -7.54
N ALA A 215 5.98 3.92 -6.29
CA ALA A 215 5.43 5.21 -5.88
C ALA A 215 6.48 6.34 -5.97
N ALA A 216 7.70 6.07 -5.52
CA ALA A 216 8.82 7.01 -5.60
C ALA A 216 9.15 7.40 -7.03
N ALA A 217 9.10 6.45 -7.98
CA ALA A 217 9.33 6.73 -9.39
C ALA A 217 8.31 7.75 -9.93
N VAL A 218 7.02 7.59 -9.57
CA VAL A 218 5.93 8.48 -9.98
C VAL A 218 6.02 9.84 -9.28
N ILE A 219 6.19 9.87 -7.96
CA ILE A 219 6.17 11.12 -7.16
C ILE A 219 7.43 11.96 -7.43
N LEU A 220 8.60 11.31 -7.46
CA LEU A 220 9.89 12.01 -7.57
C LEU A 220 10.35 12.16 -9.00
N GLN A 221 9.73 11.44 -9.95
CA GLN A 221 10.06 11.50 -11.39
C GLN A 221 11.55 11.22 -11.61
N ARG A 222 12.04 10.13 -11.01
CA ARG A 222 13.45 9.69 -11.06
C ARG A 222 13.53 8.20 -11.42
N THR A 223 14.75 7.76 -11.73
CA THR A 223 15.04 6.34 -11.88
C THR A 223 15.14 5.69 -10.50
N VAL A 224 14.41 4.60 -10.27
CA VAL A 224 14.46 3.82 -9.03
C VAL A 224 14.97 2.42 -9.34
N ILE A 225 15.98 1.99 -8.58
CA ILE A 225 16.52 0.64 -8.60
C ILE A 225 15.88 -0.13 -7.44
N LEU A 226 14.97 -1.04 -7.76
CA LEU A 226 14.29 -1.89 -6.79
C LEU A 226 15.16 -3.13 -6.55
N THR A 227 15.54 -3.38 -5.30
CA THR A 227 16.43 -4.49 -4.96
C THR A 227 15.84 -5.45 -3.96
N ASP A 228 16.07 -6.74 -4.20
CA ASP A 228 15.69 -7.82 -3.31
C ASP A 228 16.48 -9.09 -3.66
N LEU A 229 16.15 -10.21 -3.01
CA LEU A 229 16.71 -11.52 -3.28
C LEU A 229 16.22 -12.11 -4.61
N PRO A 230 16.98 -13.02 -5.26
CA PRO A 230 16.65 -13.55 -6.59
C PRO A 230 15.23 -14.13 -6.73
N GLU A 231 14.71 -14.74 -5.67
CA GLU A 231 13.37 -15.34 -5.62
C GLU A 231 12.22 -14.32 -5.67
N ILE A 232 12.47 -13.06 -5.28
CA ILE A 232 11.48 -11.99 -5.26
C ILE A 232 11.39 -11.27 -6.62
N LEU A 233 12.51 -11.18 -7.33
CA LEU A 233 12.63 -10.44 -8.60
C LEU A 233 11.57 -10.80 -9.66
N PRO A 234 11.21 -12.08 -9.91
CA PRO A 234 10.20 -12.41 -10.91
C PRO A 234 8.83 -11.76 -10.65
N ASN A 235 8.39 -11.74 -9.38
CA ASN A 235 7.13 -11.10 -9.01
C ASN A 235 7.25 -9.57 -9.05
N LEU A 236 8.37 -9.02 -8.58
CA LEU A 236 8.66 -7.59 -8.66
C LEU A 236 8.63 -7.08 -10.11
N GLN A 237 9.22 -7.81 -11.05
CA GLN A 237 9.19 -7.50 -12.47
C GLN A 237 7.78 -7.63 -13.09
N ARG A 238 6.98 -8.58 -12.61
CA ARG A 238 5.55 -8.65 -12.98
C ARG A 238 4.82 -7.38 -12.52
N ASN A 239 5.02 -6.94 -11.28
CA ASN A 239 4.40 -5.74 -10.74
C ASN A 239 4.82 -4.49 -11.51
N ILE A 240 6.10 -4.36 -11.90
CA ILE A 240 6.54 -3.25 -12.75
C ILE A 240 5.79 -3.25 -14.11
N ARG A 241 5.65 -4.41 -14.74
CA ARG A 241 4.95 -4.54 -16.03
C ARG A 241 3.46 -4.20 -15.90
N ASP A 242 2.81 -4.68 -14.85
CA ASP A 242 1.39 -4.44 -14.58
C ASP A 242 1.11 -2.94 -14.33
N ASN A 243 2.13 -2.14 -13.94
CA ASN A 243 2.03 -0.70 -13.71
C ASN A 243 2.67 0.17 -14.80
N ALA A 244 3.01 -0.39 -15.98
CA ALA A 244 3.72 0.34 -17.02
C ALA A 244 3.00 1.62 -17.50
N ALA A 245 1.66 1.65 -17.47
CA ALA A 245 0.87 2.81 -17.85
C ALA A 245 1.02 3.98 -16.86
N VAL A 246 1.03 3.69 -15.56
CA VAL A 246 1.22 4.69 -14.49
C VAL A 246 2.67 5.19 -14.45
N LEU A 247 3.61 4.32 -14.83
CA LEU A 247 5.03 4.65 -14.96
C LEU A 247 5.40 5.35 -16.29
N ALA A 248 4.45 5.57 -17.20
CA ALA A 248 4.71 6.09 -18.54
C ALA A 248 5.00 7.61 -18.56
N THR A 249 5.99 8.05 -17.78
CA THR A 249 6.51 9.42 -17.83
C THR A 249 7.93 9.44 -18.41
N PRO A 250 8.35 10.51 -19.10
CA PRO A 250 9.70 10.56 -19.68
C PRO A 250 10.85 10.58 -18.67
N ALA A 251 10.56 10.85 -17.39
CA ALA A 251 11.56 11.06 -16.34
C ALA A 251 11.59 9.93 -15.29
N ALA A 252 10.51 9.16 -15.13
CA ALA A 252 10.46 8.02 -14.23
C ALA A 252 10.94 6.76 -14.96
N LYS A 253 11.83 6.00 -14.33
CA LYS A 253 12.22 4.66 -14.78
C LYS A 253 12.32 3.75 -13.58
N VAL A 254 12.00 2.48 -13.78
CA VAL A 254 12.11 1.48 -12.73
C VAL A 254 12.91 0.31 -13.27
N GLU A 255 13.97 -0.03 -12.56
CA GLU A 255 14.87 -1.14 -12.86
C GLU A 255 14.93 -2.07 -11.66
N THR A 256 15.18 -3.35 -11.89
CA THR A 256 15.35 -4.35 -10.83
C THR A 256 16.79 -4.84 -10.78
N ALA A 257 17.30 -5.07 -9.59
CA ALA A 257 18.59 -5.70 -9.38
C ALA A 257 18.55 -6.65 -8.19
N VAL A 258 19.37 -7.70 -8.21
CA VAL A 258 19.60 -8.54 -7.04
C VAL A 258 20.53 -7.81 -6.08
N LEU A 259 20.17 -7.81 -4.80
CA LEU A 259 21.07 -7.35 -3.74
C LEU A 259 20.85 -8.18 -2.46
N ASP A 260 21.83 -9.02 -2.15
CA ASP A 260 21.96 -9.64 -0.83
C ASP A 260 22.75 -8.69 0.07
N TRP A 261 22.13 -8.23 1.16
CA TRP A 261 22.75 -7.28 2.09
C TRP A 261 24.00 -7.84 2.80
N SER A 262 24.21 -9.16 2.79
CA SER A 262 25.45 -9.79 3.26
C SER A 262 26.64 -9.56 2.32
N GLN A 263 26.38 -9.12 1.09
CA GLN A 263 27.34 -8.82 0.02
C GLN A 263 26.93 -7.52 -0.71
N PRO A 264 26.93 -6.35 -0.03
CA PRO A 264 26.43 -5.10 -0.60
C PRO A 264 27.21 -4.62 -1.84
N GLU A 265 28.45 -5.09 -2.02
CA GLU A 265 29.23 -4.85 -3.23
C GLU A 265 28.68 -5.55 -4.49
N HIS A 266 27.80 -6.53 -4.34
CA HIS A 266 27.26 -7.36 -5.42
C HIS A 266 25.84 -6.96 -5.83
N LEU A 267 25.68 -5.69 -6.24
CA LEU A 267 24.45 -5.21 -6.85
C LEU A 267 24.40 -5.65 -8.33
N ALA A 268 23.53 -6.60 -8.66
CA ALA A 268 23.47 -7.22 -9.99
C ALA A 268 22.20 -6.82 -10.77
N PRO A 269 22.30 -5.91 -11.76
CA PRO A 269 21.15 -5.53 -12.59
C PRO A 269 20.70 -6.66 -13.52
N ASP A 270 19.39 -6.81 -13.68
CA ASP A 270 18.78 -7.88 -14.48
C ASP A 270 19.05 -7.78 -16.00
N ARG A 271 19.15 -6.56 -16.54
CA ARG A 271 19.01 -6.32 -18.01
C ARG A 271 20.29 -6.02 -18.78
N LYS A 272 21.48 -6.14 -18.20
CA LYS A 272 22.74 -5.87 -18.93
C LYS A 272 23.78 -6.99 -18.70
N PRO A 273 24.17 -7.74 -19.75
CA PRO A 273 25.27 -8.71 -19.68
C PRO A 273 26.64 -8.05 -19.51
N GLN A 274 26.71 -6.72 -19.54
CA GLN A 274 27.84 -5.94 -19.05
C GLN A 274 27.48 -5.50 -17.64
N VAL A 275 28.16 -6.06 -16.63
CA VAL A 275 28.00 -5.71 -15.22
C VAL A 275 28.14 -4.20 -15.10
N GLU A 276 27.01 -3.49 -14.99
CA GLU A 276 27.02 -2.09 -14.62
C GLU A 276 27.37 -2.10 -13.14
N VAL A 277 28.68 -2.07 -12.85
CA VAL A 277 29.20 -2.02 -11.50
C VAL A 277 28.83 -0.65 -10.96
N TYR A 278 27.83 -0.59 -10.09
CA TYR A 278 27.54 0.62 -9.34
C TYR A 278 28.70 0.84 -8.37
N PRO A 279 29.44 1.96 -8.47
CA PRO A 279 30.46 2.29 -7.48
C PRO A 279 29.84 2.36 -6.06
N PRO A 280 30.64 2.16 -5.01
CA PRO A 280 30.18 2.49 -3.67
C PRO A 280 29.77 3.97 -3.60
N HIS A 281 28.85 4.29 -2.70
CA HIS A 281 28.40 5.66 -2.44
C HIS A 281 27.74 6.34 -3.66
N THR A 282 26.89 5.61 -4.38
CA THR A 282 26.24 6.09 -5.61
C THR A 282 24.91 6.81 -5.37
N PHE A 283 24.11 6.37 -4.39
CA PHE A 283 22.69 6.73 -4.34
C PHE A 283 22.45 7.90 -3.36
N PRO A 284 21.87 9.04 -3.81
CA PRO A 284 21.51 10.14 -2.92
C PRO A 284 20.28 9.85 -2.06
N LEU A 285 19.43 8.91 -2.46
CA LEU A 285 18.26 8.49 -1.69
C LEU A 285 18.22 6.97 -1.62
N ILE A 286 18.12 6.45 -0.39
CA ILE A 286 17.82 5.04 -0.12
C ILE A 286 16.46 4.96 0.58
N LEU A 287 15.60 4.04 0.15
CA LEU A 287 14.30 3.74 0.74
C LEU A 287 14.30 2.31 1.28
N ALA A 288 13.65 2.07 2.42
CA ALA A 288 13.40 0.72 2.92
C ALA A 288 12.12 0.67 3.76
N ALA A 289 11.25 -0.31 3.52
CA ALA A 289 10.05 -0.55 4.33
C ALA A 289 10.06 -1.97 4.90
N ASP A 290 9.68 -2.11 6.17
CA ASP A 290 9.65 -3.38 6.90
C ASP A 290 10.95 -4.20 6.82
N ALA A 291 12.10 -3.53 6.84
CA ALA A 291 13.38 -4.21 6.63
C ALA A 291 13.94 -4.89 7.89
N VAL A 292 13.35 -4.68 9.07
CA VAL A 292 13.90 -5.13 10.37
C VAL A 292 12.89 -6.02 11.12
N TYR A 293 13.01 -7.33 10.93
CA TYR A 293 12.16 -8.37 11.55
C TYR A 293 12.93 -9.65 11.92
N SER A 294 14.25 -9.54 12.02
CA SER A 294 15.17 -10.60 12.43
C SER A 294 16.39 -9.96 13.08
N SER A 295 17.02 -10.65 14.02
CA SER A 295 18.19 -10.15 14.76
C SER A 295 19.40 -9.84 13.88
N ALA A 296 19.49 -10.43 12.68
CA ALA A 296 20.57 -10.14 11.73
C ALA A 296 20.33 -8.85 10.92
N HIS A 297 19.08 -8.39 10.79
CA HIS A 297 18.72 -7.33 9.85
C HIS A 297 19.29 -5.95 10.20
N PRO A 298 19.37 -5.52 11.47
CA PRO A 298 20.00 -4.25 11.81
C PRO A 298 21.42 -4.12 11.24
N GLU A 299 22.23 -5.16 11.38
CA GLU A 299 23.60 -5.18 10.83
C GLU A 299 23.61 -5.15 9.30
N LEU A 300 22.88 -6.08 8.69
CA LEU A 300 22.87 -6.26 7.23
C LEU A 300 22.35 -5.01 6.51
N LEU A 301 21.24 -4.44 6.99
CA LEU A 301 20.64 -3.25 6.42
C LEU A 301 21.57 -2.04 6.51
N VAL A 302 22.18 -1.79 7.68
CA VAL A 302 23.10 -0.67 7.86
C VAL A 302 24.36 -0.84 7.03
N ARG A 303 24.85 -2.08 6.86
CA ARG A 303 25.99 -2.37 5.98
C ARG A 303 25.65 -2.05 4.51
N ALA A 304 24.47 -2.42 4.03
CA ALA A 304 24.01 -2.08 2.68
C ALA A 304 23.85 -0.56 2.49
N ILE A 305 23.22 0.12 3.45
CA ILE A 305 23.09 1.59 3.47
C ILE A 305 24.46 2.26 3.41
N GLY A 306 25.39 1.84 4.27
CA GLY A 306 26.73 2.43 4.36
C GLY A 306 27.54 2.26 3.09
N TYR A 307 27.38 1.14 2.38
CA TYR A 307 28.04 0.90 1.10
C TYR A 307 27.43 1.73 -0.04
N HIS A 308 26.11 1.86 -0.10
CA HIS A 308 25.42 2.44 -1.26
C HIS A 308 25.12 3.94 -1.16
N LEU A 309 24.91 4.48 0.04
CA LEU A 309 24.52 5.88 0.24
C LEU A 309 25.67 6.81 -0.15
N CYS A 310 25.38 7.80 -1.00
CA CYS A 310 26.39 8.75 -1.43
C CYS A 310 26.88 9.64 -0.27
N ARG A 311 28.14 10.05 -0.33
CA ARG A 311 28.78 10.91 0.67
C ARG A 311 28.53 12.39 0.34
N SER A 312 27.29 12.81 0.56
CA SER A 312 26.83 14.20 0.36
C SER A 312 25.96 14.64 1.52
N GLU A 313 26.08 15.90 1.96
CA GLU A 313 25.25 16.44 3.04
C GLU A 313 23.74 16.37 2.73
N ASP A 314 23.38 16.33 1.44
CA ASP A 314 21.99 16.21 0.99
C ASP A 314 21.49 14.75 0.95
N ALA A 315 22.36 13.75 1.04
CA ALA A 315 21.98 12.35 0.94
C ALA A 315 21.01 11.95 2.07
N ARG A 316 19.98 11.15 1.75
CA ARG A 316 18.98 10.70 2.71
C ARG A 316 18.76 9.20 2.66
N VAL A 317 18.45 8.64 3.83
CA VAL A 317 17.82 7.32 3.95
C VAL A 317 16.44 7.54 4.56
N VAL A 318 15.41 6.97 3.95
CA VAL A 318 14.05 6.99 4.53
C VAL A 318 13.65 5.57 4.83
N VAL A 319 13.35 5.30 6.08
CA VAL A 319 12.91 3.99 6.53
C VAL A 319 11.55 4.06 7.17
N GLU A 320 10.79 2.99 7.02
CA GLU A 320 9.56 2.78 7.74
C GLU A 320 9.48 1.36 8.29
N ILE A 321 9.41 1.25 9.62
CA ILE A 321 9.53 -0.03 10.33
C ILE A 321 8.34 -0.19 11.28
N PRO A 322 7.64 -1.34 11.25
CA PRO A 322 6.59 -1.65 12.22
C PRO A 322 7.09 -1.64 13.68
N VAL A 323 6.30 -1.01 14.55
CA VAL A 323 6.52 -0.98 15.99
C VAL A 323 5.85 -2.20 16.61
N ARG A 324 6.59 -3.30 16.65
CA ARG A 324 6.18 -4.56 17.32
C ARG A 324 7.03 -4.76 18.58
N GLU A 325 6.41 -5.12 19.70
CA GLU A 325 7.13 -5.31 20.97
C GLU A 325 8.27 -6.34 20.84
N GLY A 326 8.04 -7.44 20.12
CA GLY A 326 9.03 -8.51 19.93
C GLY A 326 10.27 -8.11 19.12
N PHE A 327 10.26 -6.96 18.44
CA PHE A 327 11.38 -6.45 17.64
C PHE A 327 11.92 -5.11 18.14
N ALA A 328 11.59 -4.73 19.39
CA ALA A 328 12.12 -3.50 19.98
C ALA A 328 13.66 -3.48 20.09
N PRO A 329 14.34 -4.58 20.49
CA PRO A 329 15.80 -4.61 20.52
C PRO A 329 16.44 -4.37 19.15
N GLU A 330 15.89 -4.97 18.09
CA GLU A 330 16.41 -4.86 16.73
C GLU A 330 16.23 -3.44 16.16
N ARG A 331 15.10 -2.77 16.47
CA ARG A 331 14.90 -1.36 16.08
C ARG A 331 15.90 -0.44 16.78
N GLU A 332 16.16 -0.68 18.05
CA GLU A 332 17.14 0.09 18.81
C GLU A 332 18.57 -0.16 18.30
N GLU A 333 18.92 -1.41 18.03
CA GLU A 333 20.20 -1.76 17.41
C GLU A 333 20.37 -1.11 16.04
N PHE A 334 19.33 -1.09 15.21
CA PHE A 334 19.35 -0.39 13.92
C PHE A 334 19.66 1.10 14.10
N ARG A 335 18.98 1.78 15.05
CA ARG A 335 19.22 3.19 15.36
C ARG A 335 20.69 3.43 15.76
N GLN A 336 21.21 2.63 16.71
CA GLN A 336 22.59 2.74 17.17
C GLN A 336 23.61 2.52 16.05
N ARG A 337 23.38 1.52 15.19
CA ARG A 337 24.27 1.23 14.06
C ARG A 337 24.27 2.34 13.01
N MET A 338 23.11 2.96 12.74
CA MET A 338 23.03 4.14 11.86
C MET A 338 23.81 5.34 12.43
N GLU A 339 23.74 5.56 13.74
CA GLU A 339 24.51 6.59 14.44
C GLU A 339 26.02 6.32 14.38
N VAL A 340 26.45 5.09 14.65
CA VAL A 340 27.85 4.65 14.54
C VAL A 340 28.37 4.79 13.10
N LEU A 341 27.53 4.55 12.10
CA LEU A 341 27.87 4.78 10.69
C LEU A 341 28.12 6.27 10.38
N GLY A 342 27.61 7.19 11.21
CA GLY A 342 27.73 8.64 11.06
C GLY A 342 26.45 9.34 10.58
N LEU A 343 25.32 8.64 10.54
CA LEU A 343 24.03 9.19 10.19
C LEU A 343 23.30 9.68 11.45
N ARG A 344 22.48 10.72 11.30
CA ARG A 344 21.56 11.20 12.34
C ARG A 344 20.15 11.30 11.80
N VAL A 345 19.16 11.19 12.69
CA VAL A 345 17.76 11.45 12.37
C VAL A 345 17.57 12.95 12.10
N LEU A 346 16.99 13.27 10.96
CA LEU A 346 16.60 14.63 10.55
C LEU A 346 15.10 14.88 10.74
N GLY A 347 14.30 13.82 10.73
CA GLY A 347 12.88 13.84 11.05
C GLY A 347 12.40 12.42 11.31
N GLU A 348 11.46 12.27 12.24
CA GLU A 348 10.84 10.99 12.54
C GLU A 348 9.44 11.20 13.09
N GLY A 349 8.67 10.12 13.10
CA GLY A 349 7.36 10.08 13.71
C GLY A 349 6.79 8.68 13.66
N GLU A 350 5.55 8.57 14.11
CA GLU A 350 4.80 7.32 14.04
C GLU A 350 3.55 7.54 13.19
N GLY A 351 2.97 6.46 12.70
CA GLY A 351 1.60 6.47 12.23
C GLY A 351 1.06 5.07 12.16
N VAL A 352 -0.26 5.00 12.03
CA VAL A 352 -0.99 3.75 12.07
C VAL A 352 -1.42 3.38 10.67
N GLY A 353 -1.12 2.14 10.29
CA GLY A 353 -1.62 1.51 9.09
C GLY A 353 -2.34 0.23 9.47
N TYR A 354 -2.89 -0.44 8.47
CA TYR A 354 -3.54 -1.71 8.69
C TYR A 354 -3.18 -2.64 7.56
N ASP A 355 -3.00 -3.91 7.88
CA ASP A 355 -2.80 -4.95 6.89
C ASP A 355 -3.45 -6.28 7.32
N ASP A 356 -3.46 -7.24 6.41
CA ASP A 356 -4.00 -8.57 6.68
C ASP A 356 -3.08 -9.43 7.57
N TRP A 357 -1.89 -8.92 7.91
CA TRP A 357 -0.77 -9.73 8.38
C TRP A 357 -0.41 -9.45 9.85
N GLY A 358 -0.52 -8.20 10.30
CA GLY A 358 0.15 -7.62 11.46
C GLY A 358 -0.61 -7.65 12.79
N GLY A 359 -1.84 -8.17 12.83
CA GLY A 359 -2.60 -8.27 14.08
C GLY A 359 -2.18 -9.47 14.94
N GLY A 360 -1.43 -9.20 16.02
CA GLY A 360 -1.41 -10.03 17.23
C GLY A 360 -2.83 -10.20 17.79
N SER A 361 -3.04 -11.27 18.56
CA SER A 361 -4.33 -11.83 18.97
C SER A 361 -5.21 -10.95 19.90
N GLY A 362 -5.72 -9.81 19.42
CA GLY A 362 -6.61 -8.97 20.22
C GLY A 362 -7.46 -7.98 19.42
N ASP A 363 -6.85 -7.12 18.61
CA ASP A 363 -7.54 -6.00 17.96
C ASP A 363 -7.64 -6.22 16.45
N ARG A 364 -8.56 -7.10 16.04
CA ARG A 364 -8.99 -7.21 14.64
C ARG A 364 -10.34 -6.56 14.50
N ASP A 365 -10.48 -5.65 13.54
CA ASP A 365 -11.78 -5.09 13.20
C ASP A 365 -12.72 -6.19 12.65
N GLU A 366 -14.02 -5.88 12.52
CA GLU A 366 -15.05 -6.79 11.99
C GLU A 366 -14.69 -7.43 10.63
N ASP A 367 -13.75 -6.81 9.89
CA ASP A 367 -13.25 -7.26 8.58
C ASP A 367 -11.92 -8.05 8.64
N GLY A 368 -11.32 -8.23 9.81
CA GLY A 368 -10.18 -9.15 10.05
C GLY A 368 -8.77 -8.59 9.81
N ALA A 369 -8.64 -7.31 9.45
CA ALA A 369 -7.35 -6.62 9.35
C ALA A 369 -6.79 -6.26 10.74
N GLY A 370 -5.47 -6.31 10.89
CA GLY A 370 -4.78 -5.92 12.11
C GLY A 370 -4.23 -4.52 12.00
N GLU A 371 -4.42 -3.72 13.05
CA GLU A 371 -3.76 -2.43 13.21
C GLU A 371 -2.24 -2.64 13.35
N VAL A 372 -1.46 -1.80 12.67
CA VAL A 372 0.01 -1.83 12.69
C VAL A 372 0.55 -0.41 12.84
N SER A 373 1.03 -0.08 14.03
CA SER A 373 1.83 1.12 14.26
C SER A 373 3.18 0.99 13.57
N CYS A 374 3.60 2.02 12.85
CA CYS A 374 4.88 2.09 12.16
C CYS A 374 5.63 3.35 12.56
N TRP A 375 6.93 3.22 12.80
CA TRP A 375 7.86 4.32 13.00
C TRP A 375 8.54 4.63 11.68
N TRP A 376 8.46 5.88 11.24
CA TRP A 376 9.17 6.38 10.06
C TRP A 376 10.30 7.30 10.49
N SER A 377 11.40 7.28 9.75
CA SER A 377 12.51 8.20 9.97
C SER A 377 13.25 8.56 8.69
N VAL A 378 13.71 9.80 8.64
CA VAL A 378 14.59 10.37 7.61
C VAL A 378 15.95 10.59 8.22
N TRP A 379 16.97 9.96 7.65
CA TRP A 379 18.36 10.02 8.11
C TRP A 379 19.23 10.80 7.13
N GLY A 380 20.27 11.46 7.62
CA GLY A 380 21.32 12.07 6.79
C GLY A 380 22.65 12.10 7.52
N TRP A 381 23.73 12.39 6.78
CA TRP A 381 25.08 12.46 7.36
C TRP A 381 25.18 13.56 8.41
N THR A 382 25.91 13.27 9.49
CA THR A 382 26.30 14.27 10.46
C THR A 382 27.35 15.18 9.83
N SER A 383 27.13 16.50 9.86
CA SER A 383 28.07 17.49 9.30
C SER A 383 29.46 17.30 9.91
N GLY A 384 30.46 16.88 9.11
CA GLY A 384 31.86 16.73 9.52
C GLY A 384 32.47 15.32 9.50
N GLY A 385 31.87 14.35 8.79
CA GLY A 385 32.41 12.99 8.60
C GLY A 385 33.04 12.75 7.24
#